data_AF-A0A1E4ESN3-F1
#
_entry.id   AF-A0A1E4ESN3-F1
#
_cell.length_a   1.000
_cell.length_b   1.000
_cell.length_c   1.000
_cell.angle_alpha   90.00
_cell.angle_beta   90.00
_cell.angle_gamma   90.00
#
_symmetry.space_group_name_H-M   'P 1'
#
loop_
_entity.id
_entity.type
_entity.pdbx_description
1 polymer ?
#
loop_
_entity_poly.entity_id
_entity_poly.type
_entity_poly.pdbx_seq_one_letter_code
_entity_poly.pdbx_strand_id
1 'polypeptide(L)'
;MTTPLLMFNDPRLGLRPNEARSDDLLTRVALRILDDALAADGDRVLSAPAIGIPVRALAMRQGADVIHLLNPSLSSLSEVVLNRGETSPQTGPMRRNTWRARTVTLSGWQAGGLPFSRVLDGPLAIGAQQAIDLLDNQHSFSWITPFHRCWAVTTNAIARARAEGINLGLHPTDGGAGPLRALDDRRVAVHGDDGQALCVLDSLDPSLPIKAADRQILAVMFATSAMRHVLILAPEQFGVAVAALALVPGLTVHHETGGWPLGAVAALDLGRAHATARLADPIPAEGAAGPRFDAIVLRGDAAWLQGPDARTAMRHAARRLSGDGGVMMVRCATPLPEVEDLLQASFPVLYLLDDGAGQALYVAAKARLDLAAARARLLNIVNQTDHPALWPVGAMGWQLITKSGDRIAQ
;
A
#
# COMPACT_ATOMS: atom_id res chain seq x y z
N MET A 1 -27.97 9.04 22.35
CA MET A 1 -26.50 9.19 22.21
C MET A 1 -26.00 7.91 21.56
N THR A 2 -25.28 7.98 20.45
CA THR A 2 -24.68 6.80 19.82
C THR A 2 -23.48 6.35 20.67
N THR A 3 -23.49 5.10 21.12
CA THR A 3 -22.33 4.51 21.82
C THR A 3 -21.12 4.55 20.89
N PRO A 4 -19.99 5.18 21.28
CA PRO A 4 -18.80 5.20 20.45
C PRO A 4 -18.22 3.79 20.35
N LEU A 5 -18.00 3.33 19.11
CA LEU A 5 -17.35 2.05 18.84
C LEU A 5 -15.84 2.24 18.88
N LEU A 6 -15.13 1.18 19.28
CA LEU A 6 -13.68 1.19 19.26
C LEU A 6 -13.16 1.17 17.83
N MET A 7 -12.09 1.92 17.60
CA MET A 7 -11.33 1.90 16.36
C MET A 7 -10.16 0.91 16.48
N PHE A 8 -9.67 0.39 15.36
CA PHE A 8 -8.61 -0.62 15.29
C PHE A 8 -7.31 -0.29 16.07
N ASN A 9 -7.08 0.99 16.39
CA ASN A 9 -5.93 1.46 17.16
C ASN A 9 -6.18 1.48 18.68
N ASP A 10 -7.38 1.15 19.15
CA ASP A 10 -7.69 1.04 20.57
C ASP A 10 -7.18 -0.30 21.13
N PRO A 11 -6.31 -0.30 22.15
CA PRO A 11 -5.71 -1.53 22.68
C PRO A 11 -6.72 -2.50 23.29
N ARG A 12 -7.92 -2.02 23.68
CA ARG A 12 -8.97 -2.87 24.25
C ARG A 12 -9.52 -3.88 23.26
N LEU A 13 -9.41 -3.63 21.95
CA LEU A 13 -9.77 -4.61 20.92
C LEU A 13 -8.85 -5.84 20.92
N GLY A 14 -7.63 -5.71 21.46
CA GLY A 14 -6.67 -6.80 21.59
C GLY A 14 -6.84 -7.65 22.87
N LEU A 15 -7.83 -7.35 23.72
CA LEU A 15 -8.08 -8.14 24.93
C LEU A 15 -8.77 -9.47 24.58
N ARG A 16 -8.26 -10.59 25.12
CA ARG A 16 -8.88 -11.91 24.95
C ARG A 16 -10.25 -11.91 25.64
N PRO A 17 -11.35 -12.16 24.91
CA PRO A 17 -12.68 -12.14 25.53
C PRO A 17 -12.90 -13.36 26.44
N ASN A 18 -13.45 -13.11 27.63
CA ASN A 18 -13.87 -14.16 28.56
C ASN A 18 -15.17 -14.82 28.09
N GLU A 19 -15.38 -16.09 28.45
CA GLU A 19 -16.66 -16.75 28.24
C GLU A 19 -17.80 -15.95 28.90
N ALA A 20 -18.87 -15.70 28.15
CA ALA A 20 -20.02 -14.95 28.64
C ALA A 20 -20.94 -15.85 29.47
N ARG A 21 -21.45 -15.33 30.59
CA ARG A 21 -22.38 -16.03 31.48
C ARG A 21 -23.57 -15.13 31.79
N SER A 22 -24.77 -15.70 31.87
CA SER A 22 -26.00 -14.92 32.08
C SER A 22 -26.05 -14.25 33.47
N ASP A 23 -25.39 -14.84 34.46
CA ASP A 23 -25.30 -14.34 35.82
C ASP A 23 -24.14 -13.34 36.03
N ASP A 24 -23.25 -13.18 35.06
CA ASP A 24 -22.15 -12.23 35.12
C ASP A 24 -22.61 -10.78 34.86
N LEU A 25 -22.16 -9.87 35.72
CA LEU A 25 -22.49 -8.44 35.62
C LEU A 25 -21.90 -7.82 34.35
N LEU A 26 -20.67 -8.18 33.99
CA LEU A 26 -20.00 -7.61 32.82
C LEU A 26 -20.71 -8.01 31.53
N THR A 27 -21.15 -9.27 31.44
CA THR A 27 -22.00 -9.77 30.36
C THR A 27 -23.31 -8.99 30.26
N ARG A 28 -24.04 -8.77 31.36
CA ARG A 28 -25.28 -7.97 31.34
C ARG A 28 -25.07 -6.53 30.87
N VAL A 29 -23.98 -5.90 31.31
CA VAL A 29 -23.60 -4.55 30.87
C VAL A 29 -23.31 -4.54 29.37
N ALA A 30 -22.58 -5.54 28.86
CA ALA A 30 -22.29 -5.67 27.44
C ALA A 30 -23.56 -5.76 26.60
N LEU A 31 -24.50 -6.64 26.95
CA LEU A 31 -25.76 -6.80 26.21
C LEU A 31 -26.55 -5.49 26.13
N ARG A 32 -26.67 -4.76 27.25
CA ARG A 32 -27.37 -3.47 27.28
C ARG A 32 -26.73 -2.42 26.37
N ILE A 33 -25.40 -2.33 26.37
CA ILE A 33 -24.69 -1.35 25.53
C ILE A 33 -24.77 -1.75 24.04
N LEU A 34 -24.79 -3.05 23.75
CA LEU A 34 -24.99 -3.56 22.40
C LEU A 34 -26.40 -3.24 21.87
N ASP A 35 -27.44 -3.38 22.69
CA ASP A 35 -28.79 -2.93 22.37
C ASP A 35 -28.81 -1.45 21.96
N ASP A 36 -28.22 -0.59 22.80
CA ASP A 36 -28.15 0.86 22.54
C ASP A 36 -27.37 1.16 21.24
N ALA A 37 -26.30 0.40 20.97
CA ALA A 37 -25.47 0.56 19.78
C ALA A 37 -26.17 0.07 18.48
N LEU A 38 -27.11 -0.87 18.60
CA LEU A 38 -27.93 -1.38 17.50
C LEU A 38 -29.27 -0.66 17.37
N ALA A 39 -29.57 0.34 18.19
CA ALA A 39 -30.83 1.07 18.14
C ALA A 39 -31.09 1.76 16.77
N ALA A 40 -30.03 2.06 16.00
CA ALA A 40 -30.12 2.63 14.66
C ALA A 40 -30.66 1.63 13.62
N ASP A 41 -31.42 2.12 12.63
CA ASP A 41 -32.07 1.28 11.63
C ASP A 41 -31.08 0.46 10.79
N GLY A 42 -31.48 -0.78 10.46
CA GLY A 42 -30.75 -1.69 9.57
C GLY A 42 -30.28 -2.99 10.23
N ASP A 43 -30.21 -4.04 9.41
CA ASP A 43 -29.69 -5.35 9.80
C ASP A 43 -28.19 -5.26 10.10
N ARG A 44 -27.77 -5.72 11.28
CA ARG A 44 -26.39 -5.58 11.73
C ARG A 44 -26.03 -6.56 12.83
N VAL A 45 -24.76 -6.93 12.90
CA VAL A 45 -24.16 -7.72 13.97
C VAL A 45 -23.06 -6.93 14.65
N LEU A 46 -22.98 -6.98 15.98
CA LEU A 46 -21.94 -6.34 16.78
C LEU A 46 -21.55 -7.22 17.96
N SER A 47 -20.24 -7.37 18.22
CA SER A 47 -19.73 -8.12 19.37
C SER A 47 -19.33 -7.20 20.52
N ALA A 48 -19.34 -7.70 21.75
CA ALA A 48 -18.94 -6.93 22.93
C ALA A 48 -17.51 -6.34 22.86
N PRO A 49 -16.50 -7.00 22.25
CA PRO A 49 -15.19 -6.37 22.05
C PRO A 49 -15.27 -5.06 21.25
N ALA A 50 -16.20 -4.92 20.31
CA ALA A 50 -16.36 -3.69 19.51
C ALA A 50 -16.74 -2.45 20.34
N ILE A 51 -17.29 -2.64 21.54
CA ILE A 51 -17.61 -1.59 22.52
C ILE A 51 -16.63 -1.57 23.70
N GLY A 52 -15.53 -2.33 23.61
CA GLY A 52 -14.47 -2.37 24.61
C GLY A 52 -14.75 -3.26 25.82
N ILE A 53 -15.68 -4.20 25.71
CA ILE A 53 -15.97 -5.15 26.79
C ILE A 53 -15.49 -6.54 26.36
N PRO A 54 -14.48 -7.11 27.04
CA PRO A 54 -13.85 -8.38 26.65
C PRO A 54 -14.67 -9.58 27.15
N VAL A 55 -15.90 -9.72 26.68
CA VAL A 55 -16.77 -10.89 26.92
C VAL A 55 -17.21 -11.50 25.61
N ARG A 56 -17.42 -12.82 25.58
CA ARG A 56 -17.83 -13.56 24.38
C ARG A 56 -19.33 -13.44 24.14
N ALA A 57 -19.79 -12.23 23.87
CA ALA A 57 -21.18 -11.94 23.57
C ALA A 57 -21.30 -11.15 22.26
N LEU A 58 -22.41 -11.34 21.55
CA LEU A 58 -22.78 -10.50 20.42
C LEU A 58 -24.28 -10.20 20.44
N ALA A 59 -24.65 -9.12 19.74
CA ALA A 59 -26.02 -8.79 19.43
C ALA A 59 -26.19 -8.72 17.92
N MET A 60 -27.35 -9.16 17.43
CA MET A 60 -27.73 -9.11 16.03
C MET A 60 -29.11 -8.46 15.91
N ARG A 61 -29.22 -7.39 15.14
CA ARG A 61 -30.49 -6.81 14.71
C ARG A 61 -30.89 -7.44 13.37
N GLN A 62 -32.13 -7.88 13.29
CA GLN A 62 -32.76 -8.35 12.06
C GLN A 62 -34.19 -7.80 12.00
N GLY A 63 -34.42 -6.82 11.13
CA GLY A 63 -35.65 -6.05 11.12
C GLY A 63 -35.88 -5.34 12.47
N ALA A 64 -37.02 -5.62 13.11
CA ALA A 64 -37.37 -5.04 14.40
C ALA A 64 -36.77 -5.79 15.61
N ASP A 65 -36.26 -7.01 15.41
CA ASP A 65 -35.81 -7.88 16.49
C ASP A 65 -34.32 -7.68 16.77
N VAL A 66 -33.96 -7.61 18.05
CA VAL A 66 -32.56 -7.69 18.52
C VAL A 66 -32.35 -9.00 19.28
N ILE A 67 -31.40 -9.79 18.81
CA ILE A 67 -31.08 -11.12 19.35
C ILE A 67 -29.72 -11.06 20.02
N HIS A 68 -29.68 -11.38 21.31
CA HIS A 68 -28.47 -11.51 22.09
C HIS A 68 -27.99 -12.96 22.14
N LEU A 69 -26.70 -13.16 21.86
CA LEU A 69 -26.06 -14.46 21.91
C LEU A 69 -24.83 -14.44 22.80
N LEU A 70 -24.79 -15.39 23.72
CA LEU A 70 -23.66 -15.73 24.58
C LEU A 70 -22.88 -16.88 23.94
N ASN A 71 -21.55 -16.78 24.01
CA ASN A 71 -20.60 -17.74 23.49
C ASN A 71 -20.90 -18.17 22.04
N PRO A 72 -21.06 -17.20 21.13
CA PRO A 72 -21.44 -17.50 19.76
C PRO A 72 -20.31 -18.22 19.01
N SER A 73 -20.68 -19.03 18.02
CA SER A 73 -19.77 -19.76 17.14
C SER A 73 -20.37 -19.94 15.74
N LEU A 74 -19.49 -20.21 14.76
CA LEU A 74 -19.89 -20.57 13.40
C LEU A 74 -19.56 -22.05 13.17
N SER A 75 -20.55 -22.85 12.77
CA SER A 75 -20.42 -24.33 12.69
C SER A 75 -20.66 -24.92 11.31
N SER A 76 -21.26 -24.17 10.39
CA SER A 76 -21.43 -24.55 8.97
C SER A 76 -21.11 -23.35 8.09
N LEU A 77 -20.17 -23.52 7.17
CA LEU A 77 -19.72 -22.50 6.23
C LEU A 77 -20.01 -23.01 4.81
N SER A 78 -20.67 -22.19 3.99
CA SER A 78 -20.84 -22.47 2.57
C SER A 78 -19.54 -22.30 1.78
N GLU A 79 -19.65 -22.30 0.44
CA GLU A 79 -18.60 -21.81 -0.44
C GLU A 79 -18.09 -20.43 0.03
N VAL A 80 -16.76 -20.32 0.06
CA VAL A 80 -16.04 -19.10 0.43
C VAL A 80 -15.76 -18.31 -0.84
N VAL A 81 -16.13 -17.04 -0.83
CA VAL A 81 -15.91 -16.11 -1.94
C VAL A 81 -15.13 -14.89 -1.46
N LEU A 82 -14.47 -14.23 -2.41
CA LEU A 82 -13.75 -12.99 -2.11
C LEU A 82 -14.76 -11.85 -1.92
N ASN A 83 -14.98 -11.44 -0.68
CA ASN A 83 -15.69 -10.22 -0.33
C ASN A 83 -14.77 -9.03 -0.63
N ARG A 84 -15.17 -8.16 -1.57
CA ARG A 84 -14.33 -7.06 -2.06
C ARG A 84 -14.68 -5.75 -1.36
N GLY A 85 -13.64 -5.01 -0.98
CA GLY A 85 -13.81 -3.72 -0.30
C GLY A 85 -14.61 -3.79 1.00
N GLU A 86 -14.45 -4.88 1.75
CA GLU A 86 -15.01 -5.03 3.07
C GLU A 86 -14.52 -3.91 3.99
N THR A 87 -15.47 -3.23 4.63
CA THR A 87 -15.22 -2.29 5.73
C THR A 87 -15.88 -2.81 7.00
N SER A 88 -15.39 -2.37 8.16
CA SER A 88 -16.11 -2.54 9.41
C SER A 88 -16.19 -1.21 10.17
N PRO A 89 -17.11 -1.09 11.13
CA PRO A 89 -17.17 0.09 12.00
C PRO A 89 -15.84 0.37 12.72
N GLN A 90 -15.06 -0.68 13.03
CA GLN A 90 -13.78 -0.56 13.73
C GLN A 90 -12.66 -0.07 12.82
N THR A 91 -12.79 -0.23 11.50
CA THR A 91 -11.78 0.18 10.52
C THR A 91 -12.18 1.45 9.77
N GLY A 92 -13.42 1.91 9.98
CA GLY A 92 -13.95 3.12 9.36
C GLY A 92 -13.91 3.02 7.83
N PRO A 93 -13.29 3.99 7.13
CA PRO A 93 -13.26 3.99 5.67
C PRO A 93 -12.27 2.98 5.06
N MET A 94 -11.42 2.34 5.87
CA MET A 94 -10.41 1.40 5.39
C MET A 94 -11.06 0.14 4.83
N ARG A 95 -10.77 -0.16 3.57
CA ARG A 95 -11.25 -1.29 2.80
C ARG A 95 -10.19 -2.39 2.75
N ARG A 96 -10.67 -3.63 2.67
CA ARG A 96 -9.85 -4.81 2.36
C ARG A 96 -10.62 -5.79 1.50
N ASN A 97 -9.91 -6.65 0.78
CA ASN A 97 -10.51 -7.86 0.23
C ASN A 97 -10.40 -8.96 1.29
N THR A 98 -11.43 -9.78 1.48
CA THR A 98 -11.42 -10.84 2.50
C THR A 98 -12.24 -12.03 2.05
N TRP A 99 -11.71 -13.23 2.25
CA TRP A 99 -12.44 -14.46 2.00
C TRP A 99 -13.55 -14.65 3.04
N ARG A 100 -14.81 -14.73 2.60
CA ARG A 100 -15.99 -14.90 3.44
C ARG A 100 -16.87 -16.04 2.92
N ALA A 101 -17.42 -16.84 3.81
CA ALA A 101 -18.48 -17.77 3.44
C ALA A 101 -19.74 -16.96 3.08
N ARG A 102 -20.43 -17.34 1.98
CA ARG A 102 -21.68 -16.68 1.55
C ARG A 102 -22.80 -16.84 2.57
N THR A 103 -22.91 -18.03 3.16
CA THR A 103 -23.84 -18.32 4.25
C THR A 103 -23.10 -18.99 5.39
N VAL A 104 -23.57 -18.71 6.61
CA VAL A 104 -23.01 -19.26 7.85
C VAL A 104 -24.13 -19.66 8.79
N THR A 105 -23.93 -20.73 9.55
CA THR A 105 -24.80 -21.04 10.70
C THR A 105 -24.23 -20.40 11.95
N LEU A 106 -24.89 -19.36 12.44
CA LEU A 106 -24.58 -18.72 13.72
C LEU A 106 -25.28 -19.49 14.85
N SER A 107 -24.49 -19.98 15.80
CA SER A 107 -24.97 -20.73 16.96
C SER A 107 -24.53 -20.07 18.27
N GLY A 108 -25.23 -20.33 19.36
CA GLY A 108 -24.89 -19.82 20.69
C GLY A 108 -25.99 -20.07 21.70
N TRP A 109 -25.97 -19.31 22.80
CA TRP A 109 -26.98 -19.39 23.85
C TRP A 109 -27.65 -18.03 24.04
N GLN A 110 -28.97 -17.99 24.13
CA GLN A 110 -29.68 -16.78 24.54
C GLN A 110 -29.44 -16.49 26.02
N ALA A 111 -29.66 -15.25 26.46
CA ALA A 111 -29.49 -14.86 27.87
C ALA A 111 -30.34 -15.70 28.84
N GLY A 112 -31.50 -16.21 28.38
CA GLY A 112 -32.36 -17.13 29.14
C GLY A 112 -31.88 -18.60 29.18
N GLY A 113 -30.72 -18.92 28.58
CA GLY A 113 -30.16 -20.28 28.57
C GLY A 113 -30.71 -21.19 27.47
N LEU A 114 -31.58 -20.70 26.58
CA LEU A 114 -32.05 -21.46 25.43
C LEU A 114 -30.98 -21.51 24.32
N PRO A 115 -30.72 -22.68 23.71
CA PRO A 115 -29.81 -22.76 22.58
C PRO A 115 -30.40 -22.01 21.38
N PHE A 116 -29.53 -21.36 20.62
CA PHE A 116 -29.86 -20.66 19.38
C PHE A 116 -29.03 -21.22 18.23
N SER A 117 -29.67 -21.38 17.08
CA SER A 117 -28.99 -21.73 15.83
C SER A 117 -29.78 -21.13 14.67
N ARG A 118 -29.09 -20.42 13.76
CA ARG A 118 -29.71 -19.78 12.61
C ARG A 118 -28.75 -19.70 11.43
N VAL A 119 -29.25 -20.02 10.24
CA VAL A 119 -28.53 -19.76 8.98
C VAL A 119 -28.68 -18.29 8.63
N LEU A 120 -27.55 -17.64 8.37
CA LEU A 120 -27.45 -16.25 7.93
C LEU A 120 -26.89 -16.21 6.51
N ASP A 121 -27.30 -15.21 5.74
CA ASP A 121 -26.78 -14.88 4.42
C ASP A 121 -26.49 -13.37 4.30
N GLY A 122 -25.91 -12.99 3.15
CA GLY A 122 -25.74 -11.59 2.78
C GLY A 122 -24.97 -10.74 3.81
N PRO A 123 -25.40 -9.49 4.06
CA PRO A 123 -24.75 -8.60 5.02
C PRO A 123 -24.69 -9.13 6.46
N LEU A 124 -25.71 -9.89 6.91
CA LEU A 124 -25.73 -10.46 8.25
C LEU A 124 -24.71 -11.59 8.40
N ALA A 125 -24.51 -12.42 7.38
CA ALA A 125 -23.45 -13.44 7.38
C ALA A 125 -22.05 -12.82 7.44
N ILE A 126 -21.82 -11.72 6.71
CA ILE A 126 -20.56 -10.98 6.76
C ILE A 126 -20.36 -10.35 8.15
N GLY A 127 -21.39 -9.67 8.67
CA GLY A 127 -21.34 -9.06 10.00
C GLY A 127 -21.08 -10.08 11.12
N ALA A 128 -21.68 -11.27 11.03
CA ALA A 128 -21.42 -12.35 11.98
C ALA A 128 -19.98 -12.84 11.91
N GLN A 129 -19.43 -13.07 10.71
CA GLN A 129 -18.03 -13.42 10.53
C GLN A 129 -17.08 -12.34 11.08
N GLN A 130 -17.34 -11.05 10.82
CA GLN A 130 -16.58 -9.94 11.37
C GLN A 130 -16.66 -9.86 12.90
N ALA A 131 -17.83 -10.08 13.48
CA ALA A 131 -18.03 -10.09 14.92
C ALA A 131 -17.27 -11.25 15.59
N ILE A 132 -17.26 -12.42 14.95
CA ILE A 132 -16.52 -13.61 15.40
C ILE A 132 -15.00 -13.40 15.28
N ASP A 133 -14.52 -12.75 14.21
CA ASP A 133 -13.10 -12.39 14.07
C ASP A 133 -12.63 -11.60 15.30
N LEU A 134 -13.43 -10.65 15.82
CA LEU A 134 -13.13 -9.88 17.03
C LEU A 134 -13.21 -10.70 18.31
N LEU A 135 -14.12 -11.69 18.37
CA LEU A 135 -14.30 -12.53 19.55
C LEU A 135 -13.17 -13.54 19.72
N ASP A 136 -12.62 -14.03 18.61
CA ASP A 136 -11.51 -14.98 18.61
C ASP A 136 -10.15 -14.28 18.69
N ASN A 137 -10.09 -13.00 18.30
CA ASN A 137 -9.01 -12.02 18.59
C ASN A 137 -7.57 -12.49 18.29
N GLN A 138 -7.37 -13.55 17.50
CA GLN A 138 -5.99 -13.94 17.15
C GLN A 138 -5.41 -12.96 16.12
N HIS A 139 -6.23 -12.46 15.19
CA HIS A 139 -5.75 -11.73 14.01
C HIS A 139 -6.73 -10.67 13.44
N SER A 140 -7.72 -10.18 14.20
CA SER A 140 -8.84 -9.37 13.67
C SER A 140 -8.41 -8.10 12.92
N PHE A 141 -7.22 -7.56 13.26
CA PHE A 141 -6.61 -6.39 12.62
C PHE A 141 -5.19 -6.64 12.12
N SER A 142 -4.78 -7.91 11.92
CA SER A 142 -3.45 -8.24 11.40
C SER A 142 -3.19 -7.69 9.99
N TRP A 143 -4.26 -7.40 9.25
CA TRP A 143 -4.26 -6.79 7.94
C TRP A 143 -4.07 -5.27 7.94
N ILE A 144 -4.17 -4.61 9.11
CA ILE A 144 -3.86 -3.19 9.23
C ILE A 144 -2.34 -3.03 9.16
N THR A 145 -1.88 -2.65 7.98
CA THR A 145 -0.47 -2.48 7.61
C THR A 145 0.08 -1.12 8.03
N PRO A 146 1.41 -0.90 7.92
CA PRO A 146 2.01 0.42 8.10
C PRO A 146 1.34 1.53 7.27
N PHE A 147 0.94 1.26 6.01
CA PHE A 147 0.16 2.19 5.19
C PHE A 147 -1.12 2.68 5.90
N HIS A 148 -1.93 1.76 6.41
CA HIS A 148 -3.18 2.08 7.10
C HIS A 148 -2.93 2.85 8.40
N ARG A 149 -1.90 2.46 9.17
CA ARG A 149 -1.53 3.18 10.39
C ARG A 149 -1.13 4.63 10.09
N CYS A 150 -0.29 4.84 9.08
CA CYS A 150 0.13 6.17 8.62
C CYS A 150 -1.06 7.01 8.18
N TRP A 151 -1.98 6.42 7.41
CA TRP A 151 -3.23 7.08 6.99
C TRP A 151 -4.09 7.48 8.19
N ALA A 152 -4.30 6.61 9.18
CA ALA A 152 -5.13 6.94 10.33
C ALA A 152 -4.61 8.13 11.17
N VAL A 153 -3.29 8.26 11.30
CA VAL A 153 -2.68 9.29 12.17
C VAL A 153 -2.31 10.58 11.43
N THR A 154 -2.31 10.59 10.09
CA THR A 154 -1.90 11.78 9.33
C THR A 154 -2.92 12.90 9.45
N THR A 155 -2.42 14.10 9.74
CA THR A 155 -3.18 15.37 9.76
C THR A 155 -3.11 16.11 8.42
N ASN A 156 -2.26 15.66 7.50
CA ASN A 156 -2.12 16.27 6.18
C ASN A 156 -3.27 15.82 5.26
N ALA A 157 -4.17 16.76 4.93
CA ALA A 157 -5.35 16.48 4.11
C ALA A 157 -5.02 15.91 2.72
N ILE A 158 -3.91 16.32 2.09
CA ILE A 158 -3.49 15.82 0.78
C ILE A 158 -3.02 14.37 0.89
N ALA A 159 -2.19 14.07 1.90
CA ALA A 159 -1.72 12.71 2.13
C ALA A 159 -2.89 11.77 2.49
N ARG A 160 -3.84 12.26 3.29
CA ARG A 160 -5.05 11.54 3.67
C ARG A 160 -5.94 11.22 2.47
N ALA A 161 -6.29 12.24 1.67
CA ALA A 161 -7.11 12.06 0.47
C ALA A 161 -6.46 11.10 -0.53
N ARG A 162 -5.14 11.16 -0.66
CA ARG A 162 -4.38 10.23 -1.51
C ARG A 162 -4.43 8.80 -0.99
N ALA A 163 -4.23 8.58 0.31
CA ALA A 163 -4.35 7.25 0.91
C ALA A 163 -5.77 6.67 0.75
N GLU A 164 -6.79 7.52 0.94
CA GLU A 164 -8.20 7.20 0.69
C GLU A 164 -8.43 6.78 -0.77
N GLY A 165 -7.96 7.57 -1.74
CA GLY A 165 -8.05 7.26 -3.16
C GLY A 165 -7.37 5.95 -3.55
N ILE A 166 -6.15 5.71 -3.05
CA ILE A 166 -5.41 4.47 -3.29
C ILE A 166 -6.17 3.26 -2.73
N ASN A 167 -6.58 3.30 -1.45
CA ASN A 167 -7.30 2.19 -0.82
C ASN A 167 -8.66 1.94 -1.48
N LEU A 168 -9.38 3.01 -1.85
CA LEU A 168 -10.64 2.90 -2.59
C LEU A 168 -10.44 2.21 -3.95
N GLY A 169 -9.44 2.66 -4.72
CA GLY A 169 -9.15 2.14 -6.05
C GLY A 169 -8.69 0.68 -6.07
N LEU A 170 -7.92 0.25 -5.06
CA LEU A 170 -7.48 -1.15 -4.91
C LEU A 170 -8.62 -2.10 -4.53
N HIS A 171 -9.74 -1.55 -4.02
CA HIS A 171 -10.87 -2.31 -3.49
C HIS A 171 -12.22 -1.84 -4.06
N PRO A 172 -12.43 -1.96 -5.39
CA PRO A 172 -13.70 -1.61 -6.01
C PRO A 172 -14.77 -2.64 -5.63
N THR A 173 -15.99 -2.16 -5.34
CA THR A 173 -17.14 -2.99 -4.97
C THR A 173 -17.74 -3.73 -6.16
N ASP A 174 -17.59 -3.19 -7.37
CA ASP A 174 -18.41 -3.59 -8.53
C ASP A 174 -17.77 -4.70 -9.38
N GLY A 175 -16.63 -5.24 -8.91
CA GLY A 175 -16.05 -6.50 -9.39
C GLY A 175 -15.64 -6.59 -10.86
N GLY A 176 -15.56 -5.45 -11.57
CA GLY A 176 -15.41 -5.39 -13.02
C GLY A 176 -14.02 -5.70 -13.59
N ALA A 177 -13.98 -5.86 -14.93
CA ALA A 177 -12.79 -6.06 -15.77
C ALA A 177 -11.95 -4.78 -15.95
N GLY A 178 -11.82 -3.98 -14.90
CA GLY A 178 -11.15 -2.68 -14.91
C GLY A 178 -9.63 -2.75 -15.04
N PRO A 179 -8.96 -1.58 -14.99
CA PRO A 179 -7.50 -1.47 -15.04
C PRO A 179 -6.82 -2.05 -13.79
N LEU A 180 -7.58 -2.30 -12.72
CA LEU A 180 -7.15 -2.96 -11.50
C LEU A 180 -7.96 -4.25 -11.32
N ARG A 181 -7.28 -5.38 -11.16
CA ARG A 181 -7.92 -6.71 -11.03
C ARG A 181 -7.39 -7.44 -9.80
N ALA A 182 -8.26 -7.70 -8.84
CA ALA A 182 -7.91 -8.50 -7.68
C ALA A 182 -7.56 -9.94 -8.11
N LEU A 183 -6.35 -10.38 -7.79
CA LEU A 183 -5.89 -11.76 -7.99
C LEU A 183 -6.25 -12.63 -6.77
N ASP A 184 -6.14 -12.05 -5.58
CA ASP A 184 -6.54 -12.63 -4.29
C ASP A 184 -6.87 -11.50 -3.28
N ASP A 185 -6.87 -11.83 -1.98
CA ASP A 185 -7.13 -10.87 -0.91
C ASP A 185 -6.04 -9.80 -0.75
N ARG A 186 -4.82 -10.06 -1.22
CA ARG A 186 -3.64 -9.19 -1.05
C ARG A 186 -3.04 -8.63 -2.33
N ARG A 187 -3.32 -9.22 -3.48
CA ARG A 187 -2.66 -8.88 -4.74
C ARG A 187 -3.65 -8.32 -5.74
N VAL A 188 -3.31 -7.16 -6.30
CA VAL A 188 -4.08 -6.51 -7.37
C VAL A 188 -3.16 -6.34 -8.58
N ALA A 189 -3.53 -6.98 -9.70
CA ALA A 189 -2.88 -6.77 -10.98
C ALA A 189 -3.27 -5.42 -11.56
N VAL A 190 -2.27 -4.69 -12.05
CA VAL A 190 -2.44 -3.45 -12.80
C VAL A 190 -2.30 -3.79 -14.28
N HIS A 191 -3.31 -3.41 -15.05
CA HIS A 191 -3.32 -3.53 -16.50
C HIS A 191 -3.09 -2.18 -17.16
N GLY A 192 -2.34 -2.20 -18.26
CA GLY A 192 -2.24 -1.08 -19.19
C GLY A 192 -3.57 -0.81 -19.87
N ASP A 193 -3.67 0.35 -20.50
CA ASP A 193 -4.87 0.74 -21.25
C ASP A 193 -5.08 -0.17 -22.50
N ASP A 194 -4.03 -0.88 -22.92
CA ASP A 194 -4.06 -1.94 -23.94
C ASP A 194 -4.51 -3.32 -23.38
N GLY A 195 -4.79 -3.39 -22.07
CA GLY A 195 -5.20 -4.60 -21.37
C GLY A 195 -4.06 -5.52 -20.93
N GLN A 196 -2.80 -5.22 -21.28
CA GLN A 196 -1.65 -6.03 -20.87
C GLN A 196 -1.36 -5.89 -19.37
N ALA A 197 -0.95 -6.97 -18.71
CA ALA A 197 -0.57 -6.90 -17.31
C ALA A 197 0.80 -6.20 -17.16
N LEU A 198 0.88 -5.14 -16.34
CA LEU A 198 2.09 -4.36 -16.15
C LEU A 198 2.80 -4.70 -14.83
N CYS A 199 2.08 -4.67 -13.72
CA CYS A 199 2.63 -4.96 -12.41
C CYS A 199 1.57 -5.47 -11.43
N VAL A 200 1.99 -5.80 -10.21
CA VAL A 200 1.10 -6.24 -9.13
C VAL A 200 1.38 -5.37 -7.91
N LEU A 201 0.32 -4.84 -7.32
CA LEU A 201 0.34 -4.06 -6.09
C LEU A 201 -0.10 -4.93 -4.92
N ASP A 202 0.46 -4.65 -3.74
CA ASP A 202 -0.11 -5.15 -2.48
C ASP A 202 -1.33 -4.28 -2.16
N SER A 203 -2.50 -4.90 -2.05
CA SER A 203 -3.77 -4.22 -1.79
C SER A 203 -3.84 -3.70 -0.34
N LEU A 204 -3.13 -4.37 0.58
CA LEU A 204 -3.08 -3.99 1.98
C LEU A 204 -1.95 -3.00 2.26
N ASP A 205 -0.80 -3.13 1.60
CA ASP A 205 0.37 -2.25 1.80
C ASP A 205 0.93 -1.67 0.50
N PRO A 206 0.18 -0.80 -0.20
CA PRO A 206 0.61 -0.25 -1.50
C PRO A 206 1.85 0.66 -1.40
N SER A 207 2.26 1.06 -0.20
CA SER A 207 3.52 1.77 0.05
C SER A 207 4.75 0.87 0.03
N LEU A 208 4.60 -0.44 -0.01
CA LEU A 208 5.69 -1.40 -0.08
C LEU A 208 5.57 -2.27 -1.34
N PRO A 209 6.40 -2.03 -2.38
CA PRO A 209 6.37 -2.84 -3.59
C PRO A 209 6.61 -4.34 -3.32
N ILE A 210 5.87 -5.21 -4.01
CA ILE A 210 6.00 -6.67 -3.88
C ILE A 210 7.35 -7.17 -4.41
N LYS A 211 7.84 -6.59 -5.52
CA LYS A 211 9.11 -6.99 -6.14
C LYS A 211 10.29 -6.41 -5.36
N ALA A 212 11.29 -7.24 -5.06
CA ALA A 212 12.48 -6.82 -4.29
C ALA A 212 13.24 -5.66 -4.95
N ALA A 213 13.46 -5.74 -6.25
CA ALA A 213 14.14 -4.67 -6.99
C ALA A 213 13.34 -3.36 -7.05
N ASP A 214 12.00 -3.40 -7.01
CA ASP A 214 11.18 -2.19 -6.92
C ASP A 214 11.33 -1.54 -5.54
N ARG A 215 11.47 -2.35 -4.47
CA ARG A 215 11.84 -1.86 -3.13
C ARG A 215 13.23 -1.23 -3.13
N GLN A 216 14.19 -1.79 -3.87
CA GLN A 216 15.53 -1.22 -4.00
C GLN A 216 15.50 0.15 -4.67
N ILE A 217 14.79 0.28 -5.79
CA ILE A 217 14.57 1.58 -6.46
C ILE A 217 13.95 2.58 -5.49
N LEU A 218 12.86 2.19 -4.81
CA LEU A 218 12.16 3.06 -3.87
C LEU A 218 13.08 3.51 -2.71
N ALA A 219 13.86 2.58 -2.15
CA ALA A 219 14.78 2.88 -1.07
C ALA A 219 15.91 3.82 -1.51
N VAL A 220 16.47 3.64 -2.72
CA VAL A 220 17.48 4.55 -3.29
C VAL A 220 16.88 5.92 -3.56
N MET A 221 15.65 6.01 -4.08
CA MET A 221 14.96 7.29 -4.29
C MET A 221 14.87 8.07 -2.98
N PHE A 222 14.39 7.44 -1.92
CA PHE A 222 14.28 8.04 -0.59
C PHE A 222 15.63 8.39 0.03
N ALA A 223 16.66 7.59 -0.22
CA ALA A 223 18.00 7.85 0.28
C ALA A 223 18.65 9.04 -0.41
N THR A 224 18.39 9.28 -1.69
CA THR A 224 19.19 10.19 -2.52
C THR A 224 18.50 11.50 -2.86
N SER A 225 17.19 11.49 -3.08
CA SER A 225 16.45 12.59 -3.72
C SER A 225 15.67 13.47 -2.73
N ALA A 226 15.36 14.70 -3.14
CA ALA A 226 14.47 15.61 -2.40
C ALA A 226 12.97 15.23 -2.55
N MET A 227 12.66 14.30 -3.46
CA MET A 227 11.35 13.68 -3.67
C MET A 227 10.22 14.67 -3.98
N ARG A 228 10.48 15.70 -4.79
CA ARG A 228 9.46 16.63 -5.28
C ARG A 228 8.98 16.27 -6.68
N HIS A 229 9.92 16.01 -7.58
CA HIS A 229 9.62 15.60 -8.94
C HIS A 229 10.47 14.40 -9.33
N VAL A 230 9.83 13.29 -9.67
CA VAL A 230 10.50 12.07 -10.11
C VAL A 230 9.95 11.68 -11.47
N LEU A 231 10.80 11.34 -12.42
CA LEU A 231 10.40 10.78 -13.71
C LEU A 231 10.58 9.27 -13.68
N ILE A 232 9.51 8.51 -13.93
CA ILE A 232 9.55 7.05 -14.10
C ILE A 232 9.17 6.76 -15.55
N LEU A 233 10.03 6.03 -16.27
CA LEU A 233 9.90 5.83 -17.73
C LEU A 233 9.43 4.44 -18.15
N ALA A 234 9.50 3.44 -17.28
CA ALA A 234 8.94 2.12 -17.54
C ALA A 234 7.56 1.93 -16.89
N PRO A 235 6.48 1.64 -17.65
CA PRO A 235 5.15 1.45 -17.08
C PRO A 235 5.06 0.30 -16.07
N GLU A 236 5.91 -0.72 -16.19
CA GLU A 236 5.95 -1.84 -15.26
C GLU A 236 6.48 -1.45 -13.87
N GLN A 237 7.09 -0.27 -13.75
CA GLN A 237 7.50 0.36 -12.48
C GLN A 237 6.38 1.19 -11.84
N PHE A 238 5.13 1.08 -12.33
CA PHE A 238 3.98 1.75 -11.73
C PHE A 238 3.82 1.46 -10.23
N GLY A 239 4.20 0.26 -9.76
CA GLY A 239 4.24 -0.05 -8.33
C GLY A 239 5.20 0.82 -7.52
N VAL A 240 6.34 1.23 -8.08
CA VAL A 240 7.26 2.19 -7.46
C VAL A 240 6.61 3.57 -7.38
N ALA A 241 5.91 3.99 -8.44
CA ALA A 241 5.19 5.27 -8.47
C ALA A 241 4.11 5.34 -7.37
N VAL A 242 3.25 4.33 -7.27
CA VAL A 242 2.21 4.24 -6.25
C VAL A 242 2.82 4.27 -4.85
N ALA A 243 3.88 3.48 -4.61
CA ALA A 243 4.52 3.43 -3.32
C ALA A 243 5.16 4.77 -2.90
N ALA A 244 5.88 5.42 -3.83
CA ALA A 244 6.47 6.72 -3.57
C ALA A 244 5.41 7.78 -3.28
N LEU A 245 4.29 7.76 -4.01
CA LEU A 245 3.17 8.67 -3.80
C LEU A 245 2.44 8.41 -2.48
N ALA A 246 2.30 7.15 -2.06
CA ALA A 246 1.71 6.80 -0.77
C ALA A 246 2.55 7.34 0.41
N LEU A 247 3.88 7.38 0.26
CA LEU A 247 4.81 7.74 1.34
C LEU A 247 5.23 9.21 1.36
N VAL A 248 5.22 9.91 0.22
CA VAL A 248 5.72 11.30 0.13
C VAL A 248 4.60 12.27 -0.22
N PRO A 249 4.11 13.05 0.77
CA PRO A 249 3.18 14.13 0.52
C PRO A 249 3.77 15.16 -0.46
N GLY A 250 3.00 15.56 -1.47
CA GLY A 250 3.42 16.59 -2.42
C GLY A 250 4.37 16.14 -3.54
N LEU A 251 4.80 14.87 -3.56
CA LEU A 251 5.52 14.30 -4.71
C LEU A 251 4.65 14.37 -5.98
N THR A 252 5.26 14.76 -7.09
CA THR A 252 4.74 14.55 -8.45
C THR A 252 5.57 13.49 -9.15
N VAL A 253 4.88 12.44 -9.64
CA VAL A 253 5.47 11.45 -10.53
C VAL A 253 5.22 11.86 -11.97
N HIS A 254 6.28 11.98 -12.73
CA HIS A 254 6.25 12.25 -14.15
C HIS A 254 6.40 10.95 -14.92
N HIS A 255 5.75 10.87 -16.07
CA HIS A 255 5.80 9.71 -16.94
C HIS A 255 5.71 10.09 -18.41
N GLU A 256 6.07 9.16 -19.30
CA GLU A 256 5.90 9.36 -20.74
C GLU A 256 4.44 9.22 -21.18
N THR A 257 4.15 9.72 -22.38
CA THR A 257 2.79 9.70 -22.95
C THR A 257 2.31 8.30 -23.30
N GLY A 258 3.22 7.36 -23.60
CA GLY A 258 2.89 6.02 -24.09
C GLY A 258 3.04 4.93 -23.02
N GLY A 259 2.16 3.93 -23.06
CA GLY A 259 2.24 2.72 -22.25
C GLY A 259 1.86 2.87 -20.77
N TRP A 260 1.67 4.10 -20.28
CA TRP A 260 1.26 4.33 -18.90
C TRP A 260 -0.20 3.91 -18.65
N PRO A 261 -0.51 3.26 -17.51
CA PRO A 261 -1.86 2.80 -17.21
C PRO A 261 -2.73 3.95 -16.69
N LEU A 262 -3.19 4.84 -17.58
CA LEU A 262 -3.98 6.02 -17.19
C LEU A 262 -5.31 5.62 -16.55
N GLY A 263 -5.90 4.50 -16.97
CA GLY A 263 -7.06 3.93 -16.30
C GLY A 263 -6.77 3.58 -14.83
N ALA A 264 -5.61 3.01 -14.53
CA ALA A 264 -5.21 2.69 -13.15
C ALA A 264 -4.89 3.95 -12.33
N VAL A 265 -4.24 4.95 -12.95
CA VAL A 265 -4.00 6.27 -12.34
C VAL A 265 -5.33 6.91 -11.91
N ALA A 266 -6.34 6.86 -12.78
CA ALA A 266 -7.67 7.38 -12.47
C ALA A 266 -8.37 6.56 -11.38
N ALA A 267 -8.31 5.22 -11.45
CA ALA A 267 -8.93 4.35 -10.47
C ALA A 267 -8.37 4.53 -9.04
N LEU A 268 -7.07 4.84 -8.91
CA LEU A 268 -6.40 5.11 -7.64
C LEU A 268 -6.49 6.60 -7.19
N ASP A 269 -7.21 7.45 -7.93
CA ASP A 269 -7.29 8.90 -7.74
C ASP A 269 -5.91 9.60 -7.67
N LEU A 270 -4.98 9.18 -8.53
CA LEU A 270 -3.61 9.69 -8.57
C LEU A 270 -3.38 10.79 -9.60
N GLY A 271 -4.43 11.21 -10.32
CA GLY A 271 -4.31 12.10 -11.48
C GLY A 271 -3.62 13.43 -11.19
N ARG A 272 -3.88 14.05 -10.03
CA ARG A 272 -3.21 15.32 -9.63
C ARG A 272 -1.75 15.15 -9.26
N ALA A 273 -1.34 13.93 -8.93
CA ALA A 273 0.03 13.62 -8.54
C ALA A 273 0.84 13.03 -9.71
N HIS A 274 0.22 12.86 -10.88
CA HIS A 274 0.85 12.44 -12.11
C HIS A 274 0.92 13.59 -13.12
N ALA A 275 2.00 13.65 -13.88
CA ALA A 275 2.14 14.58 -14.97
C ALA A 275 2.89 13.93 -16.15
N THR A 276 2.53 14.31 -17.37
CA THR A 276 3.25 13.87 -18.56
C THR A 276 4.51 14.70 -18.73
N ALA A 277 5.66 14.05 -18.89
CA ALA A 277 6.91 14.68 -19.30
C ALA A 277 7.77 13.69 -20.10
N ARG A 278 8.52 14.19 -21.08
CA ARG A 278 9.47 13.40 -21.86
C ARG A 278 10.90 13.78 -21.50
N LEU A 279 11.81 12.83 -21.63
CA LEU A 279 13.23 13.12 -21.50
C LEU A 279 13.72 14.17 -22.50
N ALA A 280 13.12 14.20 -23.70
CA ALA A 280 13.48 15.12 -24.78
C ALA A 280 12.89 16.52 -24.62
N ASP A 281 11.98 16.74 -23.66
CA ASP A 281 11.37 18.05 -23.45
C ASP A 281 12.45 19.07 -23.04
N PRO A 282 12.41 20.30 -23.60
CA PRO A 282 13.43 21.30 -23.35
C PRO A 282 13.61 21.55 -21.84
N ILE A 283 14.86 21.78 -21.43
CA ILE A 283 15.14 22.14 -20.05
C ILE A 283 14.45 23.48 -19.78
N PRO A 284 13.60 23.56 -18.75
CA PRO A 284 12.95 24.82 -18.39
C PRO A 284 13.99 25.87 -18.08
N ALA A 285 13.84 27.07 -18.65
CA ALA A 285 14.58 28.24 -18.19
C ALA A 285 14.29 28.51 -16.71
N GLU A 286 15.20 29.19 -16.02
CA GLU A 286 15.00 29.56 -14.62
C GLU A 286 13.69 30.37 -14.47
N GLY A 287 12.72 29.83 -13.74
CA GLY A 287 11.37 30.42 -13.61
C GLY A 287 10.31 29.96 -14.65
N ALA A 288 10.64 29.07 -15.58
CA ALA A 288 9.68 28.49 -16.54
C ALA A 288 8.97 27.23 -16.00
N ALA A 289 7.79 26.93 -16.53
CA ALA A 289 6.81 25.98 -15.99
C ALA A 289 7.15 24.47 -16.08
N GLY A 290 8.37 24.08 -16.48
CA GLY A 290 8.73 22.67 -16.59
C GLY A 290 9.54 22.18 -15.38
N PRO A 291 9.48 20.88 -15.03
CA PRO A 291 10.16 20.34 -13.84
C PRO A 291 11.60 19.91 -14.15
N ARG A 292 12.53 20.27 -13.27
CA ARG A 292 13.73 19.47 -13.04
C ARG A 292 13.38 18.26 -12.18
N PHE A 293 14.11 17.16 -12.34
CA PHE A 293 13.81 15.90 -11.66
C PHE A 293 14.84 15.57 -10.60
N ASP A 294 14.37 15.24 -9.41
CA ASP A 294 15.22 14.78 -8.32
C ASP A 294 15.66 13.32 -8.53
N ALA A 295 14.84 12.54 -9.23
CA ALA A 295 15.22 11.21 -9.71
C ALA A 295 14.64 10.92 -11.10
N ILE A 296 15.39 10.21 -11.94
CA ILE A 296 14.92 9.62 -13.20
C ILE A 296 15.11 8.11 -13.11
N VAL A 297 14.06 7.33 -13.36
CA VAL A 297 14.06 5.86 -13.28
C VAL A 297 13.76 5.28 -14.65
N LEU A 298 14.61 4.35 -15.08
CA LEU A 298 14.47 3.68 -16.37
C LEU A 298 14.99 2.25 -16.36
N ARG A 299 14.68 1.52 -17.42
CA ARG A 299 15.20 0.17 -17.67
C ARG A 299 16.42 0.22 -18.58
N GLY A 300 17.35 -0.70 -18.36
CA GLY A 300 18.58 -0.84 -19.15
C GLY A 300 18.36 -1.34 -20.57
N ASP A 301 17.19 -1.91 -20.86
CA ASP A 301 16.77 -2.35 -22.20
C ASP A 301 15.90 -1.32 -22.94
N ALA A 302 15.80 -0.09 -22.42
CA ALA A 302 15.09 0.98 -23.11
C ALA A 302 15.76 1.27 -24.47
N ALA A 303 14.97 1.26 -25.55
CA ALA A 303 15.48 1.32 -26.93
C ALA A 303 16.38 2.54 -27.20
N TRP A 304 16.12 3.68 -26.55
CA TRP A 304 16.91 4.91 -26.73
C TRP A 304 18.28 4.88 -26.02
N LEU A 305 18.50 3.93 -25.09
CA LEU A 305 19.84 3.68 -24.54
C LEU A 305 20.77 2.99 -25.55
N GLN A 306 20.20 2.53 -26.67
CA GLN A 306 20.91 1.84 -27.73
C GLN A 306 21.04 2.74 -28.96
N GLY A 307 22.11 2.55 -29.71
CA GLY A 307 22.34 3.24 -30.99
C GLY A 307 23.06 4.59 -30.89
N PRO A 308 23.20 5.29 -32.03
CA PRO A 308 24.14 6.42 -32.17
C PRO A 308 23.76 7.65 -31.35
N ASP A 309 22.47 7.85 -31.08
CA ASP A 309 21.96 9.02 -30.36
C ASP A 309 21.89 8.84 -28.84
N ALA A 310 22.13 7.63 -28.33
CA ALA A 310 22.00 7.30 -26.91
C ALA A 310 22.82 8.22 -26.01
N ARG A 311 24.03 8.58 -26.42
CA ARG A 311 24.92 9.48 -25.67
C ARG A 311 24.37 10.90 -25.59
N THR A 312 23.78 11.40 -26.66
CA THR A 312 23.17 12.74 -26.70
C THR A 312 21.92 12.76 -25.82
N ALA A 313 21.07 11.74 -25.92
CA ALA A 313 19.89 11.58 -25.07
C ALA A 313 20.26 11.46 -23.59
N MET A 314 21.28 10.67 -23.25
CA MET A 314 21.76 10.48 -21.87
C MET A 314 22.27 11.80 -21.27
N ARG A 315 23.05 12.58 -22.01
CA ARG A 315 23.50 13.91 -21.57
C ARG A 315 22.32 14.86 -21.37
N HIS A 316 21.31 14.80 -22.24
CA HIS A 316 20.12 15.61 -22.09
C HIS A 316 19.34 15.24 -20.82
N ALA A 317 19.13 13.94 -20.58
CA ALA A 317 18.54 13.42 -19.35
C ALA A 317 19.34 13.84 -18.10
N ALA A 318 20.67 13.77 -18.14
CA ALA A 318 21.53 14.23 -17.07
C ALA A 318 21.27 15.72 -16.73
N ARG A 319 21.13 16.58 -17.74
CA ARG A 319 20.86 18.00 -17.51
C ARG A 319 19.49 18.27 -16.88
N ARG A 320 18.50 17.37 -17.06
CA ARG A 320 17.18 17.45 -16.43
C ARG A 320 17.21 17.21 -14.91
N LEU A 321 18.27 16.60 -14.38
CA LEU A 321 18.37 16.34 -12.94
C LEU A 321 18.55 17.61 -12.11
N SER A 322 17.88 17.68 -10.96
CA SER A 322 17.91 18.79 -10.02
C SER A 322 19.24 18.87 -9.26
N GLY A 323 19.95 20.00 -9.40
CA GLY A 323 21.15 20.31 -8.59
C GLY A 323 22.20 19.18 -8.57
N ASP A 324 22.93 19.10 -7.46
CA ASP A 324 23.97 18.07 -7.24
C ASP A 324 23.41 16.77 -6.63
N GLY A 325 22.20 16.84 -6.05
CA GLY A 325 21.54 15.69 -5.41
C GLY A 325 20.66 14.85 -6.33
N GLY A 326 20.44 15.28 -7.58
CA GLY A 326 19.63 14.55 -8.54
C GLY A 326 20.31 13.29 -9.05
N VAL A 327 19.57 12.18 -9.12
CA VAL A 327 20.09 10.87 -9.54
C VAL A 327 19.36 10.30 -10.74
N MET A 328 20.07 9.55 -11.57
CA MET A 328 19.48 8.67 -12.56
C MET A 328 19.72 7.23 -12.17
N MET A 329 18.67 6.43 -12.21
CA MET A 329 18.67 5.03 -11.85
C MET A 329 18.31 4.19 -13.07
N VAL A 330 19.21 3.29 -13.45
CA VAL A 330 19.02 2.37 -14.56
C VAL A 330 19.00 0.95 -14.03
N ARG A 331 17.84 0.31 -14.13
CA ARG A 331 17.67 -1.08 -13.72
C ARG A 331 17.93 -2.01 -14.90
N CYS A 332 18.86 -2.94 -14.72
CA CYS A 332 19.17 -3.96 -15.70
C CYS A 332 18.90 -5.35 -15.11
N ALA A 333 18.39 -6.27 -15.93
CA ALA A 333 18.19 -7.67 -15.52
C ALA A 333 19.52 -8.37 -15.19
N THR A 334 20.59 -7.93 -15.86
CA THR A 334 21.99 -8.29 -15.62
C THR A 334 22.87 -7.05 -15.81
N PRO A 335 24.10 -7.01 -15.28
CA PRO A 335 25.03 -5.94 -15.59
C PRO A 335 25.28 -5.84 -17.10
N LEU A 336 25.07 -4.65 -17.66
CA LEU A 336 25.29 -4.35 -19.08
C LEU A 336 26.46 -3.35 -19.24
N PRO A 337 27.60 -3.75 -19.83
CA PRO A 337 28.76 -2.87 -20.01
C PRO A 337 28.45 -1.62 -20.85
N GLU A 338 27.65 -1.76 -21.91
CA GLU A 338 27.30 -0.63 -22.80
C GLU A 338 26.52 0.47 -22.06
N VAL A 339 25.64 0.08 -21.13
CA VAL A 339 24.90 1.02 -20.26
C VAL A 339 25.86 1.65 -19.25
N GLU A 340 26.77 0.87 -18.68
CA GLU A 340 27.81 1.37 -17.76
C GLU A 340 28.68 2.44 -18.44
N ASP A 341 29.21 2.15 -19.63
CA ASP A 341 30.02 3.07 -20.44
C ASP A 341 29.25 4.35 -20.77
N LEU A 342 27.99 4.22 -21.17
CA LEU A 342 27.12 5.35 -21.49
C LEU A 342 26.90 6.27 -20.28
N LEU A 343 26.67 5.68 -19.09
CA LEU A 343 26.52 6.40 -17.84
C LEU A 343 27.84 7.06 -17.42
N GLN A 344 28.96 6.35 -17.45
CA GLN A 344 30.27 6.91 -17.14
C GLN A 344 30.68 8.03 -18.11
N ALA A 345 30.26 7.98 -19.37
CA ALA A 345 30.51 9.02 -20.35
C ALA A 345 29.68 10.30 -20.13
N SER A 346 28.63 10.22 -19.32
CA SER A 346 27.66 11.31 -19.09
C SER A 346 27.63 11.81 -17.65
N PHE A 347 28.12 11.01 -16.70
CA PHE A 347 28.11 11.31 -15.27
C PHE A 347 29.51 11.25 -14.66
N PRO A 348 29.84 12.16 -13.74
CA PRO A 348 31.10 12.11 -13.00
C PRO A 348 31.12 10.96 -11.99
N VAL A 349 29.96 10.55 -11.46
CA VAL A 349 29.85 9.52 -10.42
C VAL A 349 28.85 8.46 -10.83
N LEU A 350 29.24 7.20 -10.69
CA LEU A 350 28.41 6.04 -10.96
C LEU A 350 28.55 5.03 -9.82
N TYR A 351 27.43 4.62 -9.25
CA TYR A 351 27.35 3.52 -8.31
C TYR A 351 26.63 2.34 -8.95
N LEU A 352 26.94 1.14 -8.47
CA LEU A 352 26.20 -0.08 -8.71
C LEU A 352 25.72 -0.62 -7.37
N LEU A 353 24.45 -1.03 -7.34
CA LEU A 353 23.92 -1.87 -6.28
C LEU A 353 23.61 -3.24 -6.90
N ASP A 354 24.25 -4.27 -6.36
CA ASP A 354 23.97 -5.67 -6.67
C ASP A 354 22.93 -6.19 -5.67
N ASP A 355 21.87 -6.82 -6.17
CA ASP A 355 20.84 -7.42 -5.33
C ASP A 355 21.15 -8.87 -4.90
N GLY A 356 22.32 -9.40 -5.30
CA GLY A 356 22.76 -10.77 -5.04
C GLY A 356 22.03 -11.82 -5.88
N ALA A 357 21.02 -11.43 -6.65
CA ALA A 357 20.28 -12.27 -7.60
C ALA A 357 20.74 -12.05 -9.05
N GLY A 358 21.82 -11.29 -9.24
CA GLY A 358 22.40 -10.97 -10.54
C GLY A 358 21.71 -9.81 -11.27
N GLN A 359 20.76 -9.10 -10.63
CA GLN A 359 20.24 -7.84 -11.17
C GLN A 359 21.15 -6.68 -10.78
N ALA A 360 21.19 -5.67 -11.66
CA ALA A 360 22.00 -4.48 -11.46
C ALA A 360 21.12 -3.24 -11.38
N LEU A 361 21.31 -2.44 -10.33
CA LEU A 361 20.80 -1.08 -10.28
C LEU A 361 21.97 -0.10 -10.35
N TYR A 362 22.13 0.52 -11.51
CA TYR A 362 23.10 1.61 -11.67
C TYR A 362 22.50 2.92 -11.16
N VAL A 363 23.26 3.66 -10.35
CA VAL A 363 22.87 4.96 -9.80
C VAL A 363 23.91 5.98 -10.21
N ALA A 364 23.57 6.81 -11.20
CA ALA A 364 24.42 7.85 -11.75
C ALA A 364 24.07 9.22 -11.15
N ALA A 365 25.08 9.98 -10.74
CA ALA A 365 24.90 11.25 -10.03
C ALA A 365 25.85 12.35 -10.55
N LYS A 366 25.42 13.61 -10.41
CA LYS A 366 26.21 14.80 -10.80
C LYS A 366 27.33 15.13 -9.81
N ALA A 367 27.21 14.65 -8.57
CA ALA A 367 28.22 14.79 -7.53
C ALA A 367 28.28 13.49 -6.72
N ARG A 368 29.35 13.35 -5.93
CA ARG A 368 29.48 12.20 -5.02
C ARG A 368 28.37 12.26 -3.98
N LEU A 369 27.65 11.16 -3.83
CA LEU A 369 26.59 11.06 -2.84
C LEU A 369 27.20 10.94 -1.43
N ASP A 370 26.70 11.73 -0.50
CA ASP A 370 26.92 11.49 0.92
C ASP A 370 26.05 10.29 1.35
N LEU A 371 26.66 9.10 1.31
CA LEU A 371 25.97 7.85 1.63
C LEU A 371 25.58 7.77 3.12
N ALA A 372 26.29 8.46 4.01
CA ALA A 372 25.92 8.51 5.42
C ALA A 372 24.65 9.34 5.61
N ALA A 373 24.59 10.53 4.99
CA ALA A 373 23.38 11.34 4.97
C ALA A 373 22.22 10.65 4.24
N ALA A 374 22.51 9.93 3.16
CA ALA A 374 21.51 9.16 2.41
C ALA A 374 20.89 8.05 3.26
N ARG A 375 21.74 7.27 3.96
CA ARG A 375 21.33 6.27 4.94
C ARG A 375 20.51 6.91 6.08
N ALA A 376 20.94 8.04 6.64
CA ALA A 376 20.18 8.73 7.68
C ALA A 376 18.78 9.18 7.19
N ARG A 377 18.67 9.69 5.97
CA ARG A 377 17.38 10.06 5.35
C ARG A 377 16.45 8.85 5.18
N LEU A 378 16.97 7.75 4.65
CA LEU A 378 16.20 6.52 4.49
C LEU A 378 15.71 5.99 5.84
N LEU A 379 16.58 5.95 6.85
CA LEU A 379 16.21 5.49 8.20
C LEU A 379 15.10 6.35 8.81
N ASN A 380 15.15 7.67 8.61
CA ASN A 380 14.10 8.57 9.07
C ASN A 380 12.76 8.25 8.40
N ILE A 381 12.74 8.05 7.08
CA ILE A 381 11.51 7.66 6.35
C ILE A 381 11.00 6.32 6.84
N VAL A 382 11.88 5.32 6.99
CA VAL A 382 11.53 3.98 7.50
C VAL A 382 10.88 4.07 8.88
N ASN A 383 11.42 4.89 9.78
CA ASN A 383 10.86 5.07 11.13
C ASN A 383 9.54 5.83 11.11
N GLN A 384 9.41 6.85 10.27
CA GLN A 384 8.18 7.63 10.14
C GLN A 384 7.03 6.84 9.51
N THR A 385 7.36 5.89 8.63
CA THR A 385 6.38 5.16 7.82
C THR A 385 6.23 3.70 8.25
N ASP A 386 6.97 3.26 9.26
CA ASP A 386 6.97 1.90 9.81
C ASP A 386 7.25 0.82 8.74
N HIS A 387 8.22 1.09 7.84
CA HIS A 387 8.62 0.18 6.76
C HIS A 387 10.06 -0.35 6.90
N PRO A 388 10.36 -1.18 7.93
CA PRO A 388 11.73 -1.66 8.18
C PRO A 388 12.32 -2.46 7.00
N ALA A 389 11.48 -3.06 6.15
CA ALA A 389 11.90 -3.80 4.97
C ALA A 389 12.63 -2.97 3.91
N LEU A 390 12.47 -1.63 3.90
CA LEU A 390 13.19 -0.75 2.96
C LEU A 390 14.65 -0.50 3.38
N TRP A 391 14.95 -0.62 4.68
CA TRP A 391 16.27 -0.29 5.21
C TRP A 391 17.40 -1.18 4.67
N PRO A 392 17.32 -2.53 4.75
CA PRO A 392 18.40 -3.39 4.28
C PRO A 392 18.71 -3.18 2.79
N VAL A 393 17.66 -2.93 2.00
CA VAL A 393 17.73 -2.87 0.54
C VAL A 393 18.35 -1.55 0.06
N GLY A 394 18.12 -0.43 0.78
CA GLY A 394 18.72 0.86 0.43
C GLY A 394 20.08 1.13 1.09
N ALA A 395 20.40 0.47 2.20
CA ALA A 395 21.62 0.75 2.97
C ALA A 395 22.85 -0.07 2.51
N MET A 396 22.64 -1.22 1.86
CA MET A 396 23.70 -2.20 1.55
C MET A 396 24.10 -2.20 0.07
N GLY A 397 25.28 -2.78 -0.23
CA GLY A 397 25.67 -3.16 -1.59
C GLY A 397 26.14 -2.04 -2.51
N TRP A 398 26.40 -0.84 -1.99
CA TRP A 398 26.89 0.28 -2.80
C TRP A 398 28.34 0.06 -3.23
N GLN A 399 28.55 -0.01 -4.54
CA GLN A 399 29.87 -0.06 -5.17
C GLN A 399 30.06 1.18 -6.03
N LEU A 400 31.09 1.98 -5.73
CA LEU A 400 31.50 3.06 -6.62
C LEU A 400 32.25 2.48 -7.81
N ILE A 401 31.79 2.78 -9.02
CA ILE A 401 32.49 2.44 -10.25
C ILE A 401 33.39 3.61 -10.65
N THR A 402 34.70 3.36 -10.66
CA THR A 402 35.70 4.35 -11.07
C THR A 402 35.76 4.49 -12.59
N LYS A 403 36.43 5.53 -13.10
CA LYS A 403 36.62 5.73 -14.55
C LYS A 403 37.44 4.63 -15.24
N SER A 404 38.23 3.85 -14.49
CA SER A 404 38.93 2.67 -15.00
C SER A 404 38.05 1.41 -15.05
N GLY A 405 36.81 1.48 -14.53
CA GLY A 405 35.91 0.34 -14.37
C GLY A 405 36.07 -0.42 -13.05
N ASP A 406 37.04 -0.04 -12.21
CA ASP A 406 37.24 -0.68 -10.91
C ASP A 406 36.06 -0.40 -9.98
N ARG A 407 35.66 -1.42 -9.22
CA ARG A 407 34.51 -1.39 -8.30
C ARG A 407 35.01 -1.31 -6.86
N ILE A 408 34.62 -0.25 -6.15
CA ILE A 408 35.07 0.03 -4.77
C ILE A 408 33.85 0.00 -3.85
N ALA A 409 33.80 -0.92 -2.89
CA ALA A 409 32.75 -0.95 -1.87
C ALA A 409 32.70 0.36 -1.05
N GLN A 410 31.51 0.82 -0.67
CA GLN A 410 31.29 2.11 0.02
C GLN A 410 30.50 2.03 1.33
#